data_AF-A0A173Y8M2-F1
#
_entry.id   AF-A0A173Y8M2-F1
#
_cell.length_a   1.000
_cell.length_b   1.000
_cell.length_c   1.000
_cell.angle_alpha   90.00
_cell.angle_beta   90.00
_cell.angle_gamma   90.00
#
_symmetry.space_group_name_H-M   'P 1'
#
loop_
_entity.id
_entity.type
_entity.pdbx_description
1 polymer ?
#
loop_
_entity_poly.entity_id
_entity_poly.type
_entity_poly.pdbx_seq_one_letter_code
_entity_poly.pdbx_strand_id
1 'polypeptide(L)'
;MAKKLVKRGSEVTSNSDAICKVTGLRHCDDSTKKEIVDYLVKIDKQNDIPECYIVNNSNSSTSSVRRVFSCVWDGSTSIPDFTTLFNISACVLKKAKIVVALPGLLCAVVCLLLKDSAKVKCRVINRHHLVMDIELFEDKIISVEDWEEMKKEEAEKNKTDRKKTNKKK
;
A
#
# COMPACT_ATOMS: atom_id res chain seq x y z
N MET A 1 21.70 42.69 41.96
CA MET A 1 22.80 41.74 41.72
C MET A 1 22.50 40.44 42.44
N ALA A 2 22.40 39.31 41.74
CA ALA A 2 22.74 37.96 42.19
C ALA A 2 22.59 37.01 40.98
N LYS A 3 23.73 36.52 40.47
CA LYS A 3 23.82 35.39 39.54
C LYS A 3 23.75 34.10 40.35
N LYS A 4 23.05 33.06 39.87
CA LYS A 4 23.66 31.73 39.64
C LYS A 4 22.69 30.70 39.03
N LEU A 5 23.14 30.22 37.86
CA LEU A 5 23.32 28.83 37.42
C LEU A 5 22.13 27.90 37.12
N VAL A 6 22.11 27.55 35.83
CA VAL A 6 21.59 26.37 35.13
C VAL A 6 21.68 25.06 35.93
N LYS A 7 20.63 24.23 35.85
CA LYS A 7 20.78 22.77 35.70
C LYS A 7 20.09 22.29 34.42
N ARG A 8 20.91 21.65 33.58
CA ARG A 8 20.55 20.81 32.43
C ARG A 8 19.89 19.51 32.92
N GLY A 9 19.07 18.92 32.06
CA GLY A 9 18.72 17.50 32.09
C GLY A 9 17.38 17.20 32.75
N SER A 10 16.30 17.29 31.98
CA SER A 10 15.14 16.44 32.24
C SER A 10 15.49 15.06 31.68
N GLU A 11 16.15 14.26 32.50
CA GLU A 11 16.20 12.82 32.33
C GLU A 11 14.76 12.33 32.45
N VAL A 12 14.13 12.00 31.32
CA VAL A 12 12.84 11.31 31.34
C VAL A 12 13.16 9.87 31.69
N THR A 13 13.22 9.60 32.98
CA THR A 13 13.28 8.25 33.52
C THR A 13 11.95 7.57 33.21
N SER A 14 11.99 6.69 32.21
CA SER A 14 10.99 5.66 32.01
C SER A 14 10.89 4.84 33.29
N ASN A 15 9.74 4.84 33.96
CA ASN A 15 9.30 3.75 34.80
C ASN A 15 7.81 3.88 35.13
N SER A 16 7.00 3.02 34.51
CA SER A 16 6.08 2.13 35.24
C SER A 16 5.33 1.28 34.23
N ASP A 17 5.74 0.02 34.08
CA ASP A 17 4.93 -1.20 34.19
C ASP A 17 3.43 -1.14 33.83
N ALA A 18 3.06 -0.45 32.75
CA ALA A 18 1.93 -0.91 31.98
C ALA A 18 2.41 -2.20 31.32
N ILE A 19 1.84 -3.34 31.75
CA ILE A 19 1.86 -4.55 30.91
C ILE A 19 1.24 -4.11 29.59
N CYS A 20 2.08 -3.71 28.64
CA CYS A 20 1.70 -3.52 27.27
C CYS A 20 1.26 -4.92 26.86
N LYS A 21 -0.05 -5.16 26.86
CA LYS A 21 -0.64 -6.36 26.28
C LYS A 21 -0.38 -6.27 24.79
N VAL A 22 0.87 -6.47 24.39
CA VAL A 22 1.27 -6.59 23.01
C VAL A 22 0.71 -7.94 22.60
N THR A 23 -0.50 -7.96 22.05
CA THR A 23 -1.14 -9.19 21.58
C THR A 23 -0.65 -9.59 20.19
N GLY A 24 0.04 -8.68 19.50
CA GLY A 24 0.61 -8.90 18.18
C GLY A 24 2.14 -9.00 18.17
N LEU A 25 2.67 -10.03 17.51
CA LEU A 25 4.08 -10.08 17.16
C LEU A 25 4.36 -8.89 16.22
N ARG A 26 5.27 -7.97 16.59
CA ARG A 26 5.66 -6.88 15.67
C ARG A 26 6.53 -7.44 14.56
N HIS A 27 6.16 -7.17 13.33
CA HIS A 27 6.92 -7.55 12.15
C HIS A 27 7.57 -6.34 11.49
N CYS A 28 8.64 -6.57 10.71
CA CYS A 28 9.41 -5.49 10.07
C CYS A 28 8.61 -4.71 9.01
N ASP A 29 7.48 -5.27 8.57
CA ASP A 29 6.59 -4.76 7.54
C ASP A 29 5.31 -4.10 8.11
N ASP A 30 5.16 -4.02 9.43
CA ASP A 30 3.96 -3.45 10.06
C ASP A 30 3.73 -1.98 9.69
N SER A 31 4.80 -1.21 9.51
CA SER A 31 4.70 0.18 9.02
C SER A 31 4.10 0.24 7.63
N THR A 32 4.52 -0.64 6.72
CA THR A 32 4.00 -0.70 5.34
C THR A 32 2.56 -1.21 5.31
N LYS A 33 2.22 -2.21 6.13
CA LYS A 33 0.83 -2.65 6.30
C LYS A 33 -0.05 -1.49 6.77
N LYS A 34 0.44 -0.66 7.70
CA LYS A 34 -0.29 0.54 8.16
C LYS A 34 -0.56 1.50 7.03
N GLU A 35 0.45 1.83 6.22
CA GLU A 35 0.28 2.72 5.07
C GLU A 35 -0.75 2.17 4.07
N ILE A 36 -0.68 0.88 3.76
CA ILE A 36 -1.64 0.19 2.89
C ILE A 36 -3.07 0.33 3.45
N VAL A 37 -3.25 0.07 4.75
CA VAL A 37 -4.55 0.21 5.42
C VAL A 37 -5.03 1.66 5.39
N ASP A 38 -4.16 2.64 5.66
CA ASP A 38 -4.53 4.05 5.67
C ASP A 38 -5.04 4.51 4.29
N TYR A 39 -4.40 4.08 3.20
CA TYR A 39 -4.89 4.37 1.84
C TYR A 39 -6.19 3.63 1.54
N LEU A 40 -6.30 2.37 1.92
CA LEU A 40 -7.50 1.56 1.72
C LEU A 40 -8.72 2.16 2.43
N VAL A 41 -8.57 2.56 3.69
CA VAL A 41 -9.61 3.23 4.49
C VAL A 41 -10.03 4.56 3.86
N LYS A 42 -9.09 5.32 3.26
CA LYS A 42 -9.43 6.55 2.53
C LYS A 42 -10.30 6.26 1.31
N ILE A 43 -9.98 5.22 0.53
CA ILE A 43 -10.79 4.82 -0.63
C ILE A 43 -12.16 4.36 -0.17
N ASP A 44 -12.22 3.50 0.84
CA ASP A 44 -13.46 3.00 1.43
C ASP A 44 -14.41 4.13 1.85
N LYS A 45 -13.92 5.07 2.68
CA LYS A 45 -14.68 6.23 3.16
C LYS A 45 -15.16 7.15 2.04
N GLN A 46 -14.39 7.33 0.97
CA GLN A 46 -14.79 8.15 -0.17
C GLN A 46 -15.93 7.54 -0.99
N ASN A 47 -16.13 6.22 -0.88
CA ASN A 47 -17.11 5.49 -1.68
C ASN A 47 -18.28 4.94 -0.84
N ASP A 48 -18.26 5.15 0.48
CA ASP A 48 -19.27 4.67 1.43
C ASP A 48 -19.58 3.18 1.20
N ILE A 49 -18.53 2.35 1.17
CA ILE A 49 -18.66 0.93 0.89
C ILE A 49 -19.20 0.22 2.14
N PRO A 50 -20.34 -0.48 2.07
CA PRO A 50 -20.88 -1.17 3.24
C PRO A 50 -19.96 -2.30 3.71
N GLU A 51 -19.72 -2.42 5.02
CA GLU A 51 -18.94 -3.54 5.60
C GLU A 51 -19.48 -4.90 5.14
N CYS A 52 -20.81 -5.05 5.09
CA CYS A 52 -21.45 -6.30 4.63
C CYS A 52 -21.11 -6.65 3.18
N TYR A 53 -20.88 -5.65 2.32
CA TYR A 53 -20.41 -5.89 0.96
C TYR A 53 -19.02 -6.50 0.98
N ILE A 54 -18.10 -5.93 1.76
CA ILE A 54 -16.72 -6.41 1.85
C ILE A 54 -16.68 -7.83 2.39
N VAL A 55 -17.36 -8.09 3.51
CA VAL A 55 -17.45 -9.42 4.14
C VAL A 55 -17.94 -10.49 3.14
N ASN A 56 -18.94 -10.15 2.32
CA ASN A 56 -19.53 -11.10 1.38
C ASN A 56 -18.72 -11.31 0.09
N ASN A 57 -17.74 -10.45 -0.21
CA ASN A 57 -17.07 -10.43 -1.52
C ASN A 57 -15.54 -10.49 -1.45
N SER A 58 -14.93 -10.31 -0.29
CA SER A 58 -13.48 -10.22 -0.15
C SER A 58 -12.79 -11.55 0.16
N ASN A 59 -13.47 -12.69 0.16
CA ASN A 59 -12.89 -13.98 0.58
C ASN A 59 -12.16 -13.89 1.95
N SER A 60 -12.68 -13.07 2.86
CA SER A 60 -12.12 -12.84 4.19
C SER A 60 -13.22 -12.96 5.23
N SER A 61 -12.91 -13.48 6.42
CA SER A 61 -13.89 -13.55 7.50
C SER A 61 -14.30 -12.16 7.99
N THR A 62 -15.48 -12.06 8.62
CA THR A 62 -15.93 -10.84 9.27
C THR A 62 -14.90 -10.31 10.28
N SER A 63 -14.24 -11.19 11.03
CA SER A 63 -13.19 -10.81 11.98
C SER A 63 -11.97 -10.22 11.28
N SER A 64 -11.56 -10.77 10.14
CA SER A 64 -10.44 -10.24 9.34
C SER A 64 -10.77 -8.89 8.70
N VAL A 65 -12.00 -8.71 8.20
CA VAL A 65 -12.47 -7.41 7.69
C VAL A 65 -12.42 -6.36 8.79
N ARG A 66 -13.04 -6.63 9.95
CA ARG A 66 -13.03 -5.69 11.08
C ARG A 66 -11.62 -5.39 11.58
N ARG A 67 -10.72 -6.39 11.57
CA ARG A 67 -9.30 -6.19 11.91
C ARG A 67 -8.66 -5.15 11.00
N VAL A 68 -8.86 -5.21 9.68
CA VAL A 68 -8.30 -4.21 8.76
C VAL A 68 -8.79 -2.80 9.08
N PHE A 69 -10.09 -2.62 9.32
CA PHE A 69 -10.68 -1.29 9.51
C PHE A 69 -10.59 -0.75 10.95
N SER A 70 -10.24 -1.60 11.93
CA SER A 70 -10.21 -1.25 13.36
C SER A 70 -8.88 -1.55 14.04
N CYS A 71 -7.84 -1.92 13.29
CA CYS A 71 -6.53 -2.23 13.86
C CYS A 71 -5.95 -1.03 14.61
N VAL A 72 -5.51 -1.28 15.85
CA VAL A 72 -4.74 -0.33 16.63
C VAL A 72 -3.26 -0.65 16.47
N TRP A 73 -2.53 0.27 15.86
CA TRP A 73 -1.10 0.15 15.49
C TRP A 73 -0.13 0.41 16.65
N ASP A 74 -0.59 0.29 17.89
CA ASP A 74 0.25 0.37 19.10
C ASP A 74 0.73 -1.02 19.57
N GLY A 75 0.20 -2.10 18.98
CA GLY A 75 0.48 -3.49 19.33
C GLY A 75 -0.57 -4.14 20.23
N SER A 76 -1.60 -3.40 20.65
CA SER A 76 -2.69 -3.91 21.49
C SER A 76 -3.64 -4.86 20.74
N THR A 77 -3.67 -4.80 19.41
CA THR A 77 -4.50 -5.64 18.55
C THR A 77 -3.68 -6.47 17.58
N SER A 78 -4.27 -7.56 17.09
CA SER A 78 -3.68 -8.33 15.99
C SER A 78 -3.62 -7.50 14.71
N ILE A 79 -2.47 -7.55 14.04
CA ILE A 79 -2.23 -6.86 12.75
C ILE A 79 -2.75 -7.76 11.60
N PRO A 80 -3.42 -7.21 10.58
CA PRO A 80 -3.83 -8.00 9.42
C PRO A 80 -2.62 -8.54 8.64
N ASP A 81 -2.71 -9.79 8.19
CA ASP A 81 -1.74 -10.38 7.26
C ASP A 81 -1.92 -9.84 5.82
N PHE A 82 -0.90 -10.03 4.97
CA PHE A 82 -0.95 -9.53 3.60
C PHE A 82 -2.03 -10.19 2.74
N THR A 83 -2.31 -11.47 2.94
CA THR A 83 -3.37 -12.17 2.21
C THR A 83 -4.71 -11.48 2.43
N THR A 84 -5.04 -11.18 3.68
CA THR A 84 -6.23 -10.44 4.10
C THR A 84 -6.23 -9.04 3.51
N LEU A 85 -5.11 -8.31 3.59
CA LEU A 85 -4.99 -6.96 3.04
C LEU A 85 -5.23 -6.93 1.53
N PHE A 86 -4.63 -7.84 0.76
CA PHE A 86 -4.80 -7.88 -0.69
C PHE A 86 -6.20 -8.31 -1.10
N ASN A 87 -6.78 -9.29 -0.42
CA ASN A 87 -8.15 -9.74 -0.63
C ASN A 87 -9.18 -8.61 -0.42
N ILE A 88 -9.06 -7.87 0.68
CA ILE A 88 -9.93 -6.73 0.98
C ILE A 88 -9.64 -5.56 0.03
N SER A 89 -8.37 -5.27 -0.28
CA SER A 89 -8.00 -4.21 -1.23
C SER A 89 -8.61 -4.45 -2.60
N ALA A 90 -8.51 -5.65 -3.14
CA ALA A 90 -9.11 -6.02 -4.42
C ALA A 90 -10.64 -5.85 -4.41
N CYS A 91 -11.30 -6.24 -3.30
CA CYS A 91 -12.74 -6.09 -3.13
C CYS A 91 -13.17 -4.61 -3.07
N VAL A 92 -12.48 -3.79 -2.29
CA VAL A 92 -12.75 -2.35 -2.17
C VAL A 92 -12.54 -1.65 -3.51
N LEU A 93 -11.43 -1.93 -4.19
CA LEU A 93 -11.13 -1.33 -5.49
C LEU A 93 -12.12 -1.73 -6.57
N LYS A 94 -12.65 -2.96 -6.53
CA LYS A 94 -13.70 -3.42 -7.45
C LYS A 94 -15.01 -2.63 -7.30
N LYS A 95 -15.32 -2.16 -6.08
CA LYS A 95 -16.55 -1.41 -5.78
C LYS A 95 -16.36 0.10 -5.89
N ALA A 96 -15.16 0.60 -5.64
CA ALA A 96 -14.85 2.02 -5.61
C ALA A 96 -15.04 2.70 -6.97
N LYS A 97 -15.66 3.88 -6.96
CA LYS A 97 -15.73 4.81 -8.11
C LYS A 97 -14.66 5.90 -8.02
N ILE A 98 -14.37 6.37 -6.81
CA ILE A 98 -13.40 7.42 -6.51
C ILE A 98 -12.17 6.78 -5.89
N VAL A 99 -11.01 6.91 -6.54
CA VAL A 99 -9.79 6.19 -6.16
C VAL A 99 -8.59 7.13 -5.98
N VAL A 100 -8.81 8.27 -5.31
CA VAL A 100 -7.76 9.31 -5.14
C VAL A 100 -6.56 8.80 -4.35
N ALA A 101 -6.76 7.85 -3.45
CA ALA A 101 -5.69 7.21 -2.66
C ALA A 101 -5.07 5.97 -3.33
N LEU A 102 -5.54 5.54 -4.50
CA LEU A 102 -4.96 4.41 -5.23
C LEU A 102 -3.48 4.60 -5.62
N PRO A 103 -3.00 5.79 -6.05
CA PRO A 103 -1.57 5.97 -6.33
C PRO A 103 -0.70 5.63 -5.13
N GLY A 104 -1.08 6.12 -3.93
CA GLY A 104 -0.37 5.85 -2.69
C GLY A 104 -0.42 4.38 -2.30
N LEU A 105 -1.59 3.75 -2.43
CA LEU A 105 -1.78 2.32 -2.17
C LEU A 105 -0.85 1.47 -3.06
N LEU A 106 -0.84 1.72 -4.37
CA LEU A 106 0.01 0.98 -5.31
C LEU A 106 1.50 1.22 -5.03
N CYS A 107 1.90 2.47 -4.76
CA CYS A 107 3.27 2.78 -4.35
C CYS A 107 3.70 1.98 -3.12
N ALA A 108 2.89 1.95 -2.06
CA ALA A 108 3.23 1.23 -0.83
C ALA A 108 3.43 -0.28 -1.10
N VAL A 109 2.56 -0.89 -1.89
CA VAL A 109 2.66 -2.32 -2.26
C VAL A 109 3.90 -2.59 -3.12
N VAL A 110 4.20 -1.75 -4.11
CA VAL A 110 5.36 -1.97 -4.98
C VAL A 110 6.68 -1.69 -4.24
N CYS A 111 6.73 -0.67 -3.39
CA CYS A 111 7.88 -0.40 -2.52
C CYS A 111 8.14 -1.55 -1.54
N LEU A 112 7.09 -2.21 -1.02
CA LEU A 112 7.23 -3.41 -0.18
C LEU A 112 7.98 -4.54 -0.91
N LEU A 113 7.66 -4.75 -2.18
CA LEU A 113 8.23 -5.82 -3.00
C LEU A 113 9.67 -5.50 -3.43
N LEU A 114 9.91 -4.26 -3.86
CA LEU A 114 11.20 -3.86 -4.42
C LEU A 114 12.23 -3.52 -3.36
N LYS A 115 11.80 -3.00 -2.19
CA LYS A 115 12.69 -2.51 -1.12
C LYS A 115 13.82 -1.66 -1.70
N ASP A 116 15.06 -2.09 -1.50
CA ASP A 116 16.27 -1.39 -1.94
C ASP A 116 16.72 -1.82 -3.35
N SER A 117 15.82 -2.35 -4.17
CA SER A 117 16.13 -2.74 -5.56
C SER A 117 15.78 -1.65 -6.57
N ALA A 118 14.91 -0.70 -6.22
CA ALA A 118 14.43 0.33 -7.14
C ALA A 118 13.83 1.55 -6.42
N LYS A 119 13.82 2.68 -7.11
CA LYS A 119 12.97 3.85 -6.78
C LYS A 119 11.64 3.72 -7.50
N VAL A 120 10.54 3.91 -6.77
CA VAL A 120 9.18 3.90 -7.32
C VAL A 120 8.61 5.30 -7.27
N LYS A 121 8.09 5.78 -8.39
CA LYS A 121 7.33 7.03 -8.50
C LYS A 121 5.99 6.73 -9.12
N CYS A 122 4.93 7.37 -8.64
CA CYS A 122 3.62 7.26 -9.25
C CYS A 122 3.07 8.65 -9.57
N ARG A 123 2.54 8.80 -10.79
CA ARG A 123 1.98 10.05 -11.29
C ARG A 123 0.61 9.80 -11.91
N VAL A 124 -0.33 10.70 -11.60
CA VAL A 124 -1.64 10.73 -12.24
C VAL A 124 -1.53 11.61 -13.48
N ILE A 125 -1.71 11.02 -14.65
CA ILE A 125 -1.63 11.74 -15.94
C ILE A 125 -2.96 12.46 -16.22
N ASN A 126 -4.08 11.78 -15.95
CA ASN A 126 -5.42 12.36 -16.02
C ASN A 126 -6.39 11.53 -15.16
N ARG A 127 -7.70 11.86 -15.21
CA ARG A 127 -8.75 11.21 -14.40
C ARG A 127 -8.87 9.69 -14.59
N HIS A 128 -8.34 9.13 -15.67
CA HIS A 128 -8.44 7.71 -16.01
C HIS A 128 -7.08 7.03 -16.20
N HIS A 129 -5.97 7.78 -16.17
CA HIS A 129 -4.63 7.24 -16.42
C HIS A 129 -3.67 7.56 -15.29
N LEU A 130 -3.05 6.52 -14.78
CA LEU A 130 -2.01 6.54 -13.78
C LEU A 130 -0.79 5.80 -14.33
N VAL A 131 0.40 6.34 -14.08
CA VAL A 131 1.67 5.73 -14.48
C VAL A 131 2.52 5.54 -13.25
N MET A 132 3.14 4.38 -13.15
CA MET A 132 4.16 4.08 -12.15
C MET A 132 5.50 3.92 -12.87
N ASP A 133 6.46 4.75 -12.49
CA ASP A 133 7.85 4.64 -12.95
C ASP A 133 8.64 3.87 -11.90
N ILE A 134 9.38 2.87 -12.36
CA ILE A 134 10.25 2.05 -11.52
C ILE A 134 11.66 2.19 -12.10
N GLU A 135 12.56 2.78 -11.30
CA GLU A 135 13.95 3.01 -11.66
C GLU A 135 14.81 2.03 -10.86
N LEU A 136 15.30 0.99 -11.53
CA LEU A 136 16.15 -0.05 -10.95
C LEU A 136 17.50 0.54 -10.49
N PHE A 137 18.05 0.01 -9.39
CA PHE A 137 19.39 0.39 -8.93
C PHE A 137 20.49 -0.30 -9.73
N GLU A 138 21.72 0.20 -9.60
CA GLU A 138 22.86 -0.14 -10.47
C GLU A 138 23.16 -1.64 -10.53
N ASP A 139 22.82 -2.40 -9.49
CA ASP A 139 23.04 -3.85 -9.40
C ASP A 139 21.89 -4.69 -9.98
N LYS A 140 20.89 -4.05 -10.60
CA LYS A 140 19.74 -4.68 -11.27
C LYS A 140 19.73 -4.29 -12.74
N ILE A 141 19.77 -5.30 -13.61
CA ILE A 141 19.83 -5.12 -15.06
C ILE A 141 18.75 -6.01 -15.69
N ILE A 142 18.03 -5.45 -16.67
CA ILE A 142 17.25 -6.24 -17.64
C ILE A 142 18.21 -6.51 -18.80
N SER A 143 18.40 -7.78 -19.18
CA SER A 143 19.34 -8.11 -20.27
C SER A 143 18.92 -7.42 -21.57
N VAL A 144 19.88 -7.15 -22.44
CA VAL A 144 19.59 -6.46 -23.72
C VAL A 144 18.69 -7.33 -24.58
N GLU A 145 18.94 -8.64 -24.57
CA GLU A 145 18.15 -9.64 -25.28
C GLU A 145 16.69 -9.65 -24.81
N ASP A 146 16.46 -9.76 -23.49
CA ASP A 146 15.12 -9.76 -22.91
C ASP A 146 14.41 -8.42 -23.17
N TRP A 147 15.14 -7.30 -23.05
CA TRP A 147 14.60 -5.97 -23.30
C TRP A 147 14.17 -5.77 -24.76
N GLU A 148 14.95 -6.27 -25.72
CA GLU A 148 14.59 -6.22 -27.14
C GLU A 148 13.39 -7.12 -27.46
N GLU A 149 13.31 -8.30 -26.85
CA GLU A 149 12.16 -9.20 -26.98
C GLU A 149 10.88 -8.53 -26.44
N MET A 150 10.94 -7.96 -25.24
CA MET A 150 9.83 -7.21 -24.65
C MET A 150 9.33 -6.08 -25.56
N LYS A 151 10.25 -5.33 -26.21
CA LYS A 151 9.88 -4.27 -27.17
C LYS A 151 9.18 -4.81 -28.41
N LYS A 152 9.62 -5.95 -28.94
CA LYS A 152 8.99 -6.58 -30.12
C LYS A 152 7.57 -7.04 -29.78
N GLU A 153 7.40 -7.70 -28.64
CA GLU A 153 6.07 -8.15 -28.17
C GLU A 153 5.09 -6.98 -27.98
N GLU A 154 5.55 -5.87 -27.39
CA GLU A 154 4.73 -4.69 -27.17
C GLU A 154 4.30 -4.05 -28.51
N ALA A 155 5.20 -4.01 -29.50
CA ALA A 155 4.89 -3.51 -30.84
C ALA A 155 3.85 -4.39 -31.57
N GLU A 156 3.86 -5.71 -31.36
CA GLU A 156 2.89 -6.64 -31.95
C GLU A 156 1.50 -6.55 -31.29
N LYS A 157 1.44 -6.43 -29.96
CA LYS A 157 0.19 -6.19 -29.22
C LYS A 157 -0.49 -4.91 -29.70
N ASN A 158 0.26 -3.82 -29.83
CA ASN A 158 -0.25 -2.53 -30.29
C ASN A 158 -0.80 -2.57 -31.73
N LYS A 159 -0.22 -3.36 -32.64
CA LYS A 159 -0.77 -3.57 -34.00
C LYS A 159 -2.09 -4.35 -33.98
N THR A 160 -2.19 -5.34 -33.10
CA THR A 160 -3.36 -6.21 -32.98
C THR A 160 -4.55 -5.47 -32.37
N ASP A 161 -4.32 -4.64 -31.35
CA ASP A 161 -5.37 -3.86 -30.71
C ASP A 161 -5.93 -2.74 -31.58
N ARG A 162 -5.06 -2.09 -32.40
CA ARG A 162 -5.51 -1.14 -33.44
C ARG A 162 -6.40 -1.79 -34.49
N LYS A 163 -6.11 -3.03 -34.91
CA LYS A 163 -6.97 -3.78 -35.85
C LYS A 163 -8.34 -4.13 -35.24
N LYS A 164 -8.41 -4.42 -33.94
CA LYS A 164 -9.68 -4.70 -33.24
C LYS A 164 -10.54 -3.46 -33.04
N THR A 165 -9.93 -2.30 -32.79
CA THR A 165 -10.65 -1.02 -32.66
C THR A 165 -11.19 -0.51 -33.99
N ASN A 166 -10.46 -0.71 -35.10
CA ASN A 166 -10.93 -0.33 -36.44
C ASN A 166 -12.03 -1.23 -37.03
N LYS A 167 -12.20 -2.47 -36.53
CA LYS A 167 -13.31 -3.35 -36.94
C LYS A 167 -14.62 -3.13 -36.16
N LYS A 168 -14.59 -2.29 -35.11
CA LYS A 168 -15.74 -1.97 -34.25
C LYS A 168 -16.30 -0.55 -34.47
N LYS A 169 -15.77 0.17 -35.47
CA LYS A 169 -16.34 1.40 -36.03
C LYS A 169 -16.94 1.08 -37.39
#